data_AF-A0A1F6HS03-F1
#
_entry.id   AF-A0A1F6HS03-F1
#
_cell.length_a   1.000
_cell.length_b   1.000
_cell.length_c   1.000
_cell.angle_alpha   90.00
_cell.angle_beta   90.00
_cell.angle_gamma   90.00
#
_symmetry.space_group_name_H-M   'P 1'
#
loop_
_entity.id
_entity.type
_entity.pdbx_description
1 polymer ?
#
loop_
_entity_poly.entity_id
_entity_poly.type
_entity_poly.pdbx_seq_one_letter_code
_entity_poly.pdbx_strand_id
1 'polypeptide(L)'
;MNTLIIDTSNNKEIKVGIRIEGKERLLKQKINYQKAQVALPMIDELLKQQDLGLKDLTSIEVNTHPGSFTGIRVGMAIANALGFALKIPIKTI
;
A
#
# COMPACT_ATOMS: atom_id res chain seq x y z
N MET A 1 -0.10 -2.96 -16.40
CA MET A 1 -0.41 -3.59 -15.09
C MET A 1 -0.07 -2.57 -14.03
N ASN A 2 -1.02 -2.30 -13.14
CA ASN A 2 -0.90 -1.28 -12.09
C ASN A 2 -0.84 -2.00 -10.75
N THR A 3 0.32 -2.01 -10.13
CA THR A 3 0.55 -2.74 -8.86
C THR A 3 0.65 -1.77 -7.71
N LEU A 4 -0.28 -1.86 -6.76
CA LEU A 4 -0.20 -1.10 -5.51
C LEU A 4 0.84 -1.75 -4.60
N ILE A 5 1.71 -0.96 -3.98
CA ILE A 5 2.74 -1.40 -3.05
C ILE A 5 2.43 -0.81 -1.68
N ILE A 6 2.40 -1.63 -0.64
CA ILE A 6 2.11 -1.20 0.73
C ILE A 6 3.26 -1.62 1.64
N ASP A 7 3.95 -0.64 2.24
CA ASP A 7 4.97 -0.88 3.24
C ASP A 7 4.68 -0.08 4.52
N THR A 8 4.18 -0.82 5.50
CA THR A 8 3.90 -0.35 6.86
C THR A 8 4.84 -0.97 7.89
N SER A 9 5.92 -1.63 7.43
CA SER A 9 6.87 -2.37 8.29
C SER A 9 7.71 -1.45 9.19
N ASN A 10 7.91 -0.17 8.81
CA ASN A 10 8.68 0.77 9.60
C ASN A 10 7.82 1.37 10.75
N ASN A 11 8.41 1.53 11.94
CA ASN A 11 7.71 2.14 13.08
C ASN A 11 7.44 3.64 12.92
N LYS A 12 8.27 4.38 12.17
CA LYS A 12 8.27 5.85 12.10
C LYS A 12 7.76 6.42 10.77
N GLU A 13 7.57 5.58 9.77
CA GLU A 13 7.11 5.99 8.45
C GLU A 13 6.20 4.92 7.83
N ILE A 14 5.31 5.35 6.93
CA ILE A 14 4.56 4.50 6.02
C ILE A 14 5.00 4.85 4.61
N LYS A 15 5.10 3.83 3.75
CA LYS A 15 5.31 4.02 2.32
C LYS A 15 4.16 3.35 1.58
N VAL A 16 3.62 4.05 0.60
CA VAL A 16 2.70 3.47 -0.37
C VAL A 16 3.24 3.78 -1.75
N GLY A 17 3.06 2.85 -2.68
CA GLY A 17 3.60 2.94 -4.02
C GLY A 17 2.65 2.44 -5.06
N ILE A 18 2.86 2.85 -6.31
CA ILE A 18 2.16 2.36 -7.47
C ILE A 18 3.20 2.12 -8.56
N ARG A 19 3.17 0.92 -9.12
CA ARG A 19 4.00 0.55 -10.26
C ARG A 19 3.13 0.51 -11.51
N ILE A 20 3.44 1.39 -12.47
CA ILE A 20 2.74 1.52 -13.75
C ILE A 20 3.79 1.32 -14.85
N GLU A 21 3.60 0.32 -15.70
CA GLU A 21 4.51 0.03 -16.83
C GLU A 21 5.99 -0.09 -16.41
N GLY A 22 6.26 -0.70 -15.25
CA GLY A 22 7.60 -0.86 -14.70
C GLY A 22 8.18 0.39 -14.01
N LYS A 23 7.50 1.54 -14.09
CA LYS A 23 7.88 2.76 -13.37
C LYS A 23 7.19 2.78 -12.02
N GLU A 24 7.96 2.95 -10.96
CA GLU A 24 7.45 3.05 -9.60
C GLU A 24 7.32 4.52 -9.18
N ARG A 25 6.24 4.82 -8.45
CA ARG A 25 6.02 6.07 -7.73
C ARG A 25 5.76 5.73 -6.28
N LEU A 26 6.38 6.48 -5.37
CA LEU A 26 6.34 6.23 -3.93
C LEU A 26 5.94 7.51 -3.20
N LEU A 27 4.96 7.40 -2.30
CA LEU A 27 4.69 8.38 -1.26
C LEU A 27 5.18 7.84 0.08
N LYS A 28 5.84 8.71 0.84
CA LYS A 28 6.33 8.40 2.19
C LYS A 28 5.78 9.44 3.15
N GLN A 29 5.26 8.98 4.29
CA GLN A 29 4.79 9.87 5.34
C GLN A 29 5.36 9.43 6.68
N LYS A 30 5.94 10.39 7.40
CA LYS A 30 6.35 10.17 8.79
C LYS A 30 5.11 10.12 9.66
N ILE A 31 5.12 9.20 10.61
CA ILE A 31 4.01 8.98 11.52
C ILE A 31 4.53 8.95 12.95
N ASN A 32 3.80 9.60 13.85
CA ASN A 32 4.08 9.52 15.29
C ASN A 32 3.29 8.36 15.92
N TYR A 33 1.99 8.22 15.58
CA TYR A 33 1.09 7.12 16.00
C TYR A 33 -0.03 6.93 14.94
N GLN A 34 -0.81 5.83 15.00
CA GLN A 34 -1.99 5.53 14.16
C GLN A 34 -1.73 5.14 12.68
N LYS A 35 -1.07 3.99 12.45
CA LYS A 35 -0.66 3.53 11.11
C LYS A 35 -1.80 3.36 10.09
N ALA A 36 -2.88 2.70 10.49
CA ALA A 36 -3.98 2.35 9.58
C ALA A 36 -4.72 3.60 9.05
N GLN A 37 -4.87 4.62 9.90
CA GLN A 37 -5.59 5.84 9.60
C GLN A 37 -4.86 6.73 8.58
N VAL A 38 -3.55 6.51 8.42
CA VAL A 38 -2.70 7.25 7.50
C VAL A 38 -2.54 6.53 6.16
N ALA A 39 -2.40 5.19 6.18
CA ALA A 39 -2.14 4.42 4.96
C ALA A 39 -3.25 4.52 3.90
N LEU A 40 -4.53 4.44 4.28
CA LEU A 40 -5.65 4.50 3.33
C LEU A 40 -5.76 5.86 2.62
N PRO A 41 -5.72 7.02 3.33
CA PRO A 41 -5.64 8.32 2.67
C PRO A 41 -4.44 8.47 1.74
N MET A 42 -3.26 7.96 2.14
CA MET A 42 -2.08 8.00 1.27
C MET A 42 -2.27 7.20 -0.03
N ILE A 43 -2.96 6.05 0.02
CA ILE A 43 -3.27 5.26 -1.18
C ILE A 43 -4.20 6.05 -2.10
N ASP A 44 -5.27 6.64 -1.55
CA ASP A 44 -6.22 7.45 -2.33
C ASP A 44 -5.53 8.66 -2.98
N GLU A 45 -4.70 9.38 -2.22
CA GLU A 45 -3.88 10.48 -2.74
C GLU A 45 -2.95 10.02 -3.88
N LEU A 46 -2.23 8.93 -3.67
CA LEU A 46 -1.31 8.40 -4.67
C LEU A 46 -2.01 8.06 -5.99
N LEU A 47 -3.17 7.39 -5.91
CA LEU A 47 -3.92 7.01 -7.10
C LEU A 47 -4.45 8.23 -7.84
N LYS A 48 -5.00 9.21 -7.11
CA LYS A 48 -5.45 10.48 -7.70
C LYS A 48 -4.33 11.26 -8.37
N GLN A 49 -3.13 11.29 -7.79
CA GLN A 49 -1.96 11.92 -8.42
C GLN A 49 -1.54 11.26 -9.74
N GLN A 50 -1.96 10.02 -9.99
CA GLN A 50 -1.71 9.30 -11.24
C GLN A 50 -2.95 9.21 -12.14
N ASP A 51 -4.03 9.95 -11.83
CA ASP A 51 -5.32 9.89 -12.53
C ASP A 51 -5.93 8.47 -12.56
N LEU A 52 -5.69 7.68 -11.49
CA LEU A 52 -6.20 6.32 -11.34
C LEU A 52 -7.24 6.22 -10.23
N GLY A 53 -8.12 5.23 -10.34
CA GLY A 53 -8.98 4.74 -9.28
C GLY A 53 -8.58 3.35 -8.78
N LEU A 54 -9.26 2.89 -7.71
CA LEU A 54 -9.03 1.55 -7.15
C LEU A 54 -9.26 0.42 -8.16
N LYS A 55 -10.19 0.61 -9.10
CA LYS A 55 -10.52 -0.40 -10.13
C LYS A 55 -9.44 -0.57 -11.20
N ASP A 56 -8.52 0.39 -11.31
CA ASP A 56 -7.42 0.32 -12.27
C ASP A 56 -6.26 -0.53 -11.75
N LEU A 57 -6.30 -0.93 -10.47
CA LEU A 57 -5.33 -1.82 -9.85
C LEU A 57 -5.48 -3.25 -10.38
N THR A 58 -4.36 -3.86 -10.72
CA THR A 58 -4.32 -5.26 -11.20
C THR A 58 -3.71 -6.22 -10.20
N SER A 59 -2.97 -5.72 -9.20
CA SER A 59 -2.41 -6.53 -8.11
C SER A 59 -1.96 -5.65 -6.94
N ILE A 60 -1.76 -6.28 -5.78
CA ILE A 60 -1.24 -5.62 -4.58
C ILE A 60 0.03 -6.36 -4.12
N GLU A 61 1.07 -5.60 -3.78
CA GLU A 61 2.30 -6.08 -3.16
C GLU A 61 2.39 -5.51 -1.74
N VAL A 62 2.68 -6.36 -0.76
CA VAL A 62 2.84 -5.97 0.64
C VAL A 62 4.23 -6.33 1.13
N ASN A 63 4.94 -5.34 1.68
CA ASN A 63 6.24 -5.59 2.30
C ASN A 63 6.06 -6.34 3.62
N THR A 64 6.63 -7.53 3.68
CA THR A 64 6.61 -8.43 4.85
C THR A 64 7.97 -8.57 5.53
N HIS A 65 8.94 -7.73 5.15
CA HIS A 65 10.27 -7.70 5.74
C HIS A 65 10.22 -7.52 7.27
N PRO A 66 11.15 -8.12 8.04
CA PRO A 66 11.19 -7.98 9.49
C PRO A 66 11.10 -6.52 9.95
N GLY A 67 10.19 -6.25 10.87
CA GLY A 67 9.89 -4.89 11.29
C GLY A 67 8.77 -4.81 12.33
N SER A 68 8.03 -3.70 12.29
CA SER A 68 6.87 -3.44 13.15
C SER A 68 5.84 -4.55 13.03
N PHE A 69 5.69 -5.37 14.08
CA PHE A 69 4.68 -6.43 14.12
C PHE A 69 3.26 -5.90 13.87
N THR A 70 2.91 -4.79 14.51
CA THR A 70 1.64 -4.10 14.28
C THR A 70 1.56 -3.53 12.87
N GLY A 71 2.65 -2.95 12.38
CA GLY A 71 2.74 -2.38 11.04
C GLY A 71 2.48 -3.40 9.95
N ILE A 72 3.16 -4.55 9.98
CA ILE A 72 3.00 -5.62 9.00
C ILE A 72 1.55 -6.12 8.98
N ARG A 73 0.92 -6.31 10.15
CA ARG A 73 -0.49 -6.73 10.24
C ARG A 73 -1.44 -5.69 9.64
N VAL A 74 -1.17 -4.40 9.83
CA VAL A 74 -1.96 -3.32 9.21
C VAL A 74 -1.85 -3.37 7.69
N GLY A 75 -0.63 -3.49 7.14
CA GLY A 75 -0.41 -3.57 5.69
C GLY A 75 -1.11 -4.77 5.07
N MET A 76 -0.98 -5.93 5.71
CA MET A 76 -1.68 -7.16 5.30
C MET A 76 -3.20 -7.04 5.37
N ALA A 77 -3.75 -6.43 6.43
CA ALA A 77 -5.20 -6.24 6.56
C ALA A 77 -5.76 -5.34 5.45
N ILE A 78 -5.07 -4.24 5.14
CA ILE A 78 -5.44 -3.33 4.04
C ILE A 78 -5.40 -4.08 2.70
N ALA A 79 -4.30 -4.79 2.44
CA ALA A 79 -4.14 -5.54 1.19
C ALA A 79 -5.19 -6.64 1.03
N ASN A 80 -5.49 -7.38 2.10
CA ASN A 80 -6.53 -8.41 2.08
C ASN A 80 -7.91 -7.80 1.81
N ALA A 81 -8.26 -6.68 2.45
CA ALA A 81 -9.53 -6.00 2.23
C ALA A 81 -9.67 -5.52 0.78
N LEU A 82 -8.64 -4.84 0.25
CA LEU A 82 -8.63 -4.34 -1.13
C LEU A 82 -8.60 -5.47 -2.16
N GLY A 83 -7.74 -6.48 -1.97
CA GLY A 83 -7.62 -7.62 -2.86
C GLY A 83 -8.90 -8.44 -2.92
N PHE A 84 -9.57 -8.62 -1.79
CA PHE A 84 -10.90 -9.26 -1.73
C PHE A 84 -11.97 -8.43 -2.46
N ALA A 85 -12.06 -7.12 -2.17
CA ALA A 85 -13.06 -6.24 -2.76
C ALA A 85 -12.90 -6.09 -4.28
N LEU A 86 -11.65 -6.03 -4.77
CA LEU A 86 -11.32 -5.83 -6.18
C LEU A 86 -11.12 -7.14 -6.95
N LYS A 87 -11.09 -8.28 -6.25
CA LYS A 87 -10.79 -9.62 -6.80
C LYS A 87 -9.45 -9.67 -7.55
N ILE A 88 -8.42 -9.05 -6.98
CA ILE A 88 -7.07 -8.99 -7.55
C ILE A 88 -6.07 -9.74 -6.66
N PRO A 89 -5.00 -10.32 -7.26
CA PRO A 89 -4.01 -11.08 -6.51
C PRO A 89 -3.20 -10.18 -5.56
N ILE A 90 -2.84 -10.77 -4.42
CA ILE A 90 -1.96 -10.17 -3.41
C ILE A 90 -0.65 -10.96 -3.41
N LYS A 91 0.47 -10.25 -3.37
CA LYS A 91 1.82 -10.82 -3.27
C LYS A 91 2.54 -10.21 -2.08
N THR A 92 3.40 -10.99 -1.44
CA THR A 92 4.30 -10.49 -0.40
C THR A 92 5.67 -10.26 -1.01
N ILE A 93 6.32 -9.17 -0.62
CA ILE A 93 7.69 -8.80 -0.99
C ILE A 93 8.55 -8.58 0.24
#